data_AF-A0A7W7LTR9-F1
#
_entry.id   AF-A0A7W7LTR9-F1
#
_cell.length_a   1.000
_cell.length_b   1.000
_cell.length_c   1.000
_cell.angle_alpha   90.00
_cell.angle_beta   90.00
_cell.angle_gamma   90.00
#
_symmetry.space_group_name_H-M   'P 1'
#
loop_
_entity.id
_entity.type
_entity.pdbx_description
1 polymer ?
#
loop_
_entity_poly.entity_id
_entity_poly.type
_entity_poly.pdbx_seq_one_letter_code
_entity_poly.pdbx_strand_id
1 'polypeptide(L)'
;MQHKEEESREMGVPLDERITGALVGAAVGDALGGPVEGYSPEQIAERHGGRVHGVVGPWHGDAWRTARPLAPYHKGDGHVTDDTLMTHALVRVYATVRDHLDAYAVADHLVPDLMTNPRWIPELEAEAILLRRVFLAEKWLVARLHYGHVDPREAGVGNIVNCGAAMYVAPVGLVNAAHPAAAYAEALDVAGAHQSSYGREAAGVLAAAVAAACAPGATPDSVVAACLSLAKDGTRAAIERVCEEASRHTDFESALRPLREAVAPYDTVGPDYRSPSLGARRPSRLHSIEELPVALGMVVVAGGDFRHAVLGAVNYGRDCDSIATMAGAVTGALGSPVPEDWAKTVAEASRLDLWEPAVTLTGVAREVFERDVRRRRAHERAFAELAGGAPECSD
;
A
#
# COMPACT_ATOMS: atom_id res chain seq x y z
N MET A 1 14.56 28.74 -18.49
CA MET A 1 13.94 27.40 -18.35
C MET A 1 14.97 26.41 -17.86
N GLN A 2 16.07 26.18 -18.58
CA GLN A 2 17.18 25.31 -18.12
C GLN A 2 17.72 25.63 -16.71
N HIS A 3 17.94 26.92 -16.38
CA HIS A 3 18.40 27.30 -15.04
C HIS A 3 17.38 27.00 -13.91
N LYS A 4 16.07 27.01 -14.21
CA LYS A 4 15.00 26.70 -13.25
C LYS A 4 14.82 25.18 -13.10
N GLU A 5 15.03 24.43 -14.19
CA GLU A 5 15.04 22.96 -14.19
C GLU A 5 16.28 22.39 -13.49
N GLU A 6 17.43 23.07 -13.58
CA GLU A 6 18.66 22.75 -12.84
C GLU A 6 18.55 23.14 -11.35
N GLU A 7 17.99 24.30 -11.00
CA GLU A 7 17.70 24.66 -9.60
C GLU A 7 16.66 23.73 -8.95
N SER A 8 15.65 23.27 -9.70
CA SER A 8 14.70 22.23 -9.23
C SER A 8 15.31 20.82 -9.16
N ARG A 9 16.46 20.58 -9.80
CA ARG A 9 17.24 19.34 -9.62
C ARG A 9 18.14 19.39 -8.39
N GLU A 10 18.56 20.58 -7.96
CA GLU A 10 19.29 20.79 -6.69
C GLU A 10 18.37 20.77 -5.46
N MET A 11 17.11 21.19 -5.59
CA MET A 11 16.09 21.06 -4.55
C MET A 11 15.28 19.78 -4.78
N GLY A 12 15.59 18.68 -4.08
CA GLY A 12 14.88 17.41 -4.23
C GLY A 12 13.36 17.52 -4.09
N VAL A 13 12.62 16.55 -4.64
CA VAL A 13 11.14 16.53 -4.67
C VAL A 13 10.54 16.83 -3.29
N PRO A 14 9.67 17.85 -3.15
CA PRO A 14 9.14 18.28 -1.86
C PRO A 14 8.11 17.29 -1.30
N LEU A 15 7.80 17.42 -0.01
CA LEU A 15 6.96 16.47 0.73
C LEU A 15 5.56 16.32 0.12
N ASP A 16 4.94 17.43 -0.29
CA ASP A 16 3.60 17.45 -0.88
C ASP A 16 3.54 16.73 -2.24
N GLU A 17 4.57 16.89 -3.08
CA GLU A 17 4.69 16.14 -4.33
C GLU A 17 4.90 14.64 -4.08
N ARG A 18 5.69 14.26 -3.08
CA ARG A 18 5.90 12.84 -2.69
C ARG A 18 4.63 12.20 -2.16
N ILE A 19 3.90 12.89 -1.28
CA ILE A 19 2.63 12.42 -0.73
C ILE A 19 1.59 12.29 -1.86
N THR A 20 1.51 13.28 -2.74
CA THR A 20 0.61 13.24 -3.91
C THR A 20 0.96 12.09 -4.84
N GLY A 21 2.24 11.96 -5.21
CA GLY A 21 2.72 10.88 -6.06
C GLY A 21 2.41 9.51 -5.48
N ALA A 22 2.61 9.31 -4.17
CA ALA A 22 2.32 8.05 -3.50
C ALA A 22 0.82 7.71 -3.49
N LEU A 23 -0.06 8.63 -3.09
CA LEU A 23 -1.50 8.33 -2.99
C LEU A 23 -2.18 8.24 -4.36
N VAL A 24 -1.90 9.17 -5.28
CA VAL A 24 -2.43 9.11 -6.64
C VAL A 24 -1.84 7.91 -7.38
N GLY A 25 -0.55 7.64 -7.19
CA GLY A 25 0.13 6.50 -7.79
C GLY A 25 -0.42 5.16 -7.33
N ALA A 26 -0.72 5.03 -6.03
CA ALA A 26 -1.41 3.87 -5.47
C ALA A 26 -2.79 3.67 -6.13
N ALA A 27 -3.60 4.73 -6.23
CA ALA A 27 -4.93 4.67 -6.84
C ALA A 27 -4.92 4.34 -8.33
N VAL A 28 -3.90 4.83 -9.06
CA VAL A 28 -3.69 4.46 -10.46
C VAL A 28 -3.28 2.99 -10.58
N GLY A 29 -2.36 2.51 -9.74
CA GLY A 29 -1.96 1.10 -9.72
C GLY A 29 -3.16 0.18 -9.47
N ASP A 30 -3.94 0.50 -8.46
CA ASP A 30 -5.20 -0.16 -8.09
C ASP A 30 -6.16 -0.29 -9.29
N ALA A 31 -6.53 0.83 -9.90
CA ALA A 31 -7.48 0.86 -11.01
C ALA A 31 -6.98 0.14 -12.28
N LEU A 32 -5.67 0.14 -12.54
CA LEU A 32 -5.08 -0.57 -13.67
C LEU A 32 -5.00 -2.09 -13.43
N GLY A 33 -4.77 -2.52 -12.19
CA GLY A 33 -4.66 -3.93 -11.83
C GLY A 33 -6.02 -4.63 -11.69
N GLY A 34 -7.05 -3.92 -11.25
CA GLY A 34 -8.38 -4.49 -10.97
C GLY A 34 -8.96 -5.37 -12.10
N PRO A 35 -8.98 -4.93 -13.38
CA PRO A 35 -9.52 -5.72 -14.49
C PRO A 35 -8.91 -7.11 -14.67
N VAL A 36 -7.64 -7.26 -14.32
CA VAL A 36 -6.84 -8.46 -14.61
C VAL A 36 -6.49 -9.25 -13.35
N GLU A 37 -7.06 -8.87 -12.21
CA GLU A 37 -6.93 -9.58 -10.94
C GLU A 37 -7.38 -11.04 -11.06
N GLY A 38 -6.54 -11.94 -10.56
CA GLY A 38 -6.72 -13.38 -10.50
C GLY A 38 -6.47 -14.12 -11.81
N TYR A 39 -5.86 -13.48 -12.80
CA TYR A 39 -5.42 -14.10 -14.06
C TYR A 39 -3.90 -14.23 -14.12
N SER A 40 -3.40 -15.18 -14.91
CA SER A 40 -1.95 -15.35 -15.15
C SER A 40 -1.44 -14.37 -16.21
N PRO A 41 -0.11 -14.10 -16.26
CA PRO A 41 0.50 -13.30 -17.32
C PRO A 41 0.13 -13.73 -18.74
N GLU A 42 0.01 -15.04 -18.98
CA GLU A 42 -0.35 -15.61 -20.28
C GLU A 42 -1.82 -15.34 -20.62
N GLN A 43 -2.73 -15.51 -19.64
CA GLN A 43 -4.15 -15.22 -19.84
C GLN A 43 -4.40 -13.74 -20.13
N ILE A 44 -3.66 -12.85 -19.44
CA ILE A 44 -3.70 -11.40 -19.68
C ILE A 44 -3.24 -11.11 -21.12
N ALA A 45 -2.09 -11.64 -21.52
CA ALA A 45 -1.57 -11.44 -22.87
C ALA A 45 -2.52 -11.96 -23.97
N GLU A 46 -3.05 -13.16 -23.78
CA GLU A 46 -4.01 -13.76 -24.72
C GLU A 46 -5.27 -12.91 -24.84
N ARG A 47 -5.83 -12.45 -23.72
CA ARG A 47 -7.07 -11.66 -23.73
C ARG A 47 -6.91 -10.32 -24.45
N HIS A 48 -5.81 -9.63 -24.20
CA HIS A 48 -5.61 -8.26 -24.69
C HIS A 48 -4.82 -8.21 -26.01
N GLY A 49 -4.42 -9.36 -26.57
CA GLY A 49 -3.58 -9.42 -27.76
C GLY A 49 -2.16 -8.88 -27.54
N GLY A 50 -1.70 -8.90 -26.29
CA GLY A 50 -0.47 -8.26 -25.82
C GLY A 50 -0.54 -7.89 -24.34
N ARG A 51 0.50 -7.23 -23.83
CA ARG A 51 0.53 -6.73 -22.45
C ARG A 51 -0.45 -5.57 -22.25
N VAL A 52 -0.91 -5.41 -21.01
CA VAL A 52 -1.67 -4.22 -20.60
C VAL A 52 -0.70 -3.03 -20.52
N HIS A 53 -1.11 -1.91 -21.12
CA HIS A 53 -0.31 -0.67 -21.17
C HIS A 53 -1.05 0.56 -20.63
N GLY A 54 -2.17 0.36 -19.91
CA GLY A 54 -3.00 1.43 -19.35
C GLY A 54 -4.38 0.91 -18.93
N VAL A 55 -5.35 1.81 -18.83
CA VAL A 55 -6.73 1.47 -18.45
C VAL A 55 -7.36 0.53 -19.48
N VAL A 56 -7.96 -0.56 -19.00
CA VAL A 56 -8.73 -1.52 -19.80
C VAL A 56 -10.10 -1.77 -19.18
N GLY A 57 -11.05 -2.20 -20.01
CA GLY A 57 -12.39 -2.54 -19.54
C GLY A 57 -12.46 -3.84 -18.74
N PRO A 58 -13.60 -4.11 -18.09
CA PRO A 58 -13.74 -5.25 -17.19
C PRO A 58 -13.56 -6.60 -17.90
N TRP A 59 -13.00 -7.57 -17.18
CA TRP A 59 -12.77 -8.91 -17.74
C TRP A 59 -14.06 -9.60 -18.24
N HIS A 60 -15.21 -9.29 -17.66
CA HIS A 60 -16.46 -9.92 -18.09
C HIS A 60 -17.32 -9.00 -18.97
N GLY A 61 -16.77 -7.87 -19.44
CA GLY A 61 -17.52 -6.87 -20.21
C GLY A 61 -18.81 -6.48 -19.49
N ASP A 62 -19.89 -6.33 -20.26
CA ASP A 62 -21.23 -5.99 -19.75
C ASP A 62 -21.80 -7.01 -18.75
N ALA A 63 -21.28 -8.24 -18.71
CA ALA A 63 -21.74 -9.28 -17.81
C ALA A 63 -21.11 -9.22 -16.40
N TRP A 64 -20.29 -8.21 -16.09
CA TRP A 64 -19.57 -8.10 -14.82
C TRP A 64 -20.46 -8.25 -13.58
N ARG A 65 -21.70 -7.71 -13.61
CA ARG A 65 -22.66 -7.77 -12.50
C ARG A 65 -23.05 -9.19 -12.10
N THR A 66 -23.00 -10.14 -13.03
CA THR A 66 -23.47 -11.52 -12.80
C THR A 66 -22.36 -12.56 -12.96
N ALA A 67 -21.24 -12.22 -13.59
CA ALA A 67 -20.16 -13.16 -13.87
C ALA A 67 -19.48 -13.70 -12.61
N ARG A 68 -19.47 -12.93 -11.51
CA ARG A 68 -18.93 -13.36 -10.21
C ARG A 68 -19.92 -13.04 -9.09
N PRO A 69 -20.88 -13.92 -8.77
CA PRO A 69 -21.92 -13.64 -7.78
C PRO A 69 -21.40 -13.27 -6.38
N LEU A 70 -20.23 -13.78 -5.99
CA LEU A 70 -19.57 -13.46 -4.71
C LEU A 70 -18.87 -12.09 -4.70
N ALA A 71 -18.53 -11.56 -5.86
CA ALA A 71 -17.82 -10.29 -6.05
C ALA A 71 -18.34 -9.61 -7.34
N PRO A 72 -19.61 -9.17 -7.38
CA PRO A 72 -20.23 -8.60 -8.57
C PRO A 72 -19.80 -7.14 -8.70
N TYR A 73 -18.52 -6.93 -9.02
CA TYR A 73 -17.83 -5.65 -8.95
C TYR A 73 -17.37 -5.20 -10.34
N HIS A 74 -17.55 -3.92 -10.65
CA HIS A 74 -17.13 -3.33 -11.91
C HIS A 74 -15.62 -3.01 -11.88
N LYS A 75 -14.79 -4.06 -11.88
CA LYS A 75 -13.33 -3.94 -11.96
C LYS A 75 -12.90 -3.60 -13.39
N GLY A 76 -12.67 -2.31 -13.65
CA GLY A 76 -12.12 -1.77 -14.90
C GLY A 76 -12.65 -0.42 -15.30
N ASP A 77 -12.32 0.00 -16.52
CA ASP A 77 -12.66 1.32 -17.06
C ASP A 77 -12.15 2.50 -16.19
N GLY A 78 -11.14 2.27 -15.35
CA GLY A 78 -10.57 3.27 -14.45
C GLY A 78 -11.21 3.32 -13.07
N HIS A 79 -12.07 2.36 -12.72
CA HIS A 79 -12.59 2.22 -11.37
C HIS A 79 -11.54 1.72 -10.38
N VAL A 80 -11.34 2.47 -9.30
CA VAL A 80 -10.53 2.03 -8.16
C VAL A 80 -11.21 0.93 -7.35
N THR A 81 -10.40 0.12 -6.66
CA THR A 81 -10.83 -1.02 -5.86
C THR A 81 -10.76 -0.67 -4.34
N ASP A 82 -10.72 -1.66 -3.44
CA ASP A 82 -10.89 -1.46 -2.00
C ASP A 82 -9.62 -0.94 -1.39
N ASP A 83 -8.48 -1.22 -2.00
CA ASP A 83 -7.18 -0.60 -1.78
C ASP A 83 -7.30 0.92 -1.66
N THR A 84 -7.79 1.60 -2.70
CA THR A 84 -7.95 3.07 -2.67
C THR A 84 -9.01 3.51 -1.67
N LEU A 85 -10.14 2.81 -1.60
CA LEU A 85 -11.23 3.19 -0.69
C LEU A 85 -10.80 3.12 0.78
N MET A 86 -10.05 2.09 1.16
CA MET A 86 -9.47 1.91 2.48
C MET A 86 -8.33 2.91 2.72
N THR A 87 -7.51 3.21 1.71
CA THR A 87 -6.47 4.25 1.80
C THR A 87 -7.09 5.61 2.12
N HIS A 88 -8.12 6.02 1.38
CA HIS A 88 -8.85 7.26 1.65
C HIS A 88 -9.53 7.23 3.03
N ALA A 89 -9.98 6.06 3.50
CA ALA A 89 -10.54 5.91 4.84
C ALA A 89 -9.50 6.15 5.93
N LEU A 90 -8.30 5.60 5.78
CA LEU A 90 -7.21 5.85 6.72
C LEU A 90 -6.78 7.32 6.71
N VAL A 91 -6.73 7.98 5.55
CA VAL A 91 -6.47 9.43 5.45
C VAL A 91 -7.52 10.24 6.23
N ARG A 92 -8.80 9.88 6.16
CA ARG A 92 -9.86 10.54 6.95
C ARG A 92 -9.69 10.34 8.46
N VAL A 93 -9.20 9.18 8.89
CA VAL A 93 -8.86 8.94 10.29
C VAL A 93 -7.73 9.86 10.73
N TYR A 94 -6.65 9.96 9.95
CA TYR A 94 -5.56 10.92 10.20
C TYR A 94 -6.07 12.37 10.22
N ALA A 95 -6.96 12.75 9.32
CA ALA A 95 -7.56 14.08 9.27
C ALA A 95 -8.37 14.41 10.54
N THR A 96 -8.95 13.38 11.18
CA THR A 96 -9.73 13.50 12.42
C THR A 96 -8.83 13.54 13.65
N VAL A 97 -7.91 12.58 13.77
CA VAL A 97 -7.05 12.41 14.95
C VAL A 97 -5.93 13.45 14.99
N ARG A 98 -5.42 13.86 13.82
CA ARG A 98 -4.30 14.80 13.66
C ARG A 98 -3.04 14.38 14.43
N ASP A 99 -2.83 13.09 14.62
CA ASP A 99 -1.71 12.49 15.36
C ASP A 99 -1.37 11.11 14.80
N HIS A 100 -0.32 10.48 15.33
CA HIS A 100 -0.06 9.05 15.11
C HIS A 100 -1.26 8.19 15.52
N LEU A 101 -1.51 7.13 14.75
CA LEU A 101 -2.62 6.21 14.97
C LEU A 101 -2.14 4.94 15.67
N ASP A 102 -3.07 4.28 16.34
CA ASP A 102 -2.88 2.95 16.93
C ASP A 102 -4.09 2.07 16.62
N ALA A 103 -4.11 0.85 17.17
CA ALA A 103 -5.25 -0.05 17.02
C ALA A 103 -6.58 0.56 17.54
N TYR A 104 -6.53 1.48 18.50
CA TYR A 104 -7.74 2.12 19.06
C TYR A 104 -8.30 3.16 18.11
N ALA A 105 -7.46 3.91 17.39
CA ALA A 105 -7.93 4.79 16.32
C ALA A 105 -8.69 4.01 15.22
N VAL A 106 -8.32 2.77 14.96
CA VAL A 106 -9.07 1.89 14.04
C VAL A 106 -10.46 1.58 14.59
N ALA A 107 -10.57 1.22 15.87
CA ALA A 107 -11.83 0.92 16.52
C ALA A 107 -12.75 2.15 16.66
N ASP A 108 -12.17 3.29 17.01
CA ASP A 108 -12.90 4.52 17.35
C ASP A 108 -13.27 5.36 16.12
N HIS A 109 -12.53 5.21 15.00
CA HIS A 109 -12.73 6.06 13.83
C HIS A 109 -12.88 5.28 12.52
N LEU A 110 -11.98 4.33 12.20
CA LEU A 110 -12.05 3.60 10.93
C LEU A 110 -13.31 2.73 10.86
N VAL A 111 -13.53 1.88 11.87
CA VAL A 111 -14.68 0.95 11.91
C VAL A 111 -16.03 1.70 11.83
N PRO A 112 -16.27 2.78 12.60
CA PRO A 112 -17.47 3.60 12.41
C PRO A 112 -17.62 4.16 10.99
N ASP A 113 -16.53 4.66 10.37
CA ASP A 113 -16.58 5.18 8.99
C ASP A 113 -16.96 4.10 7.97
N LEU A 114 -16.48 2.86 8.16
CA LEU A 114 -16.83 1.73 7.29
C LEU A 114 -18.33 1.39 7.34
N MET A 115 -18.97 1.63 8.47
CA MET A 115 -20.34 1.19 8.75
C MET A 115 -21.42 2.24 8.51
N THR A 116 -21.09 3.52 8.67
CA THR A 116 -22.12 4.56 8.89
C THR A 116 -22.20 5.64 7.83
N ASN A 117 -21.16 5.83 7.01
CA ASN A 117 -21.07 6.93 6.06
C ASN A 117 -21.22 6.43 4.60
N PRO A 118 -22.41 6.55 3.99
CA PRO A 118 -22.62 6.24 2.59
C PRO A 118 -21.80 7.18 1.71
N ARG A 119 -21.25 6.63 0.63
CA ARG A 119 -20.54 7.36 -0.41
C ARG A 119 -20.66 6.64 -1.73
N TRP A 120 -20.33 7.32 -2.81
CA TRP A 120 -20.19 6.67 -4.11
C TRP A 120 -19.10 5.60 -4.06
N ILE A 121 -19.45 4.37 -4.48
CA ILE A 121 -18.53 3.24 -4.60
C ILE A 121 -18.40 2.90 -6.09
N PRO A 122 -17.24 3.16 -6.73
CA PRO A 122 -17.07 3.01 -8.18
C PRO A 122 -17.48 1.63 -8.70
N GLU A 123 -16.95 0.57 -8.10
CA GLU A 123 -17.22 -0.80 -8.52
C GLU A 123 -18.66 -1.28 -8.29
N LEU A 124 -19.41 -0.65 -7.40
CA LEU A 124 -20.83 -0.96 -7.22
C LEU A 124 -21.71 -0.10 -8.15
N GLU A 125 -21.14 0.97 -8.71
CA GLU A 125 -21.84 2.06 -9.39
C GLU A 125 -23.03 2.57 -8.58
N ALA A 126 -22.86 2.69 -7.26
CA ALA A 126 -23.93 3.03 -6.34
C ALA A 126 -23.40 3.73 -5.09
N GLU A 127 -24.28 4.47 -4.43
CA GLU A 127 -24.04 4.92 -3.06
C GLU A 127 -24.19 3.75 -2.08
N ALA A 128 -23.14 3.52 -1.28
CA ALA A 128 -23.11 2.48 -0.26
C ALA A 128 -22.11 2.83 0.84
N ILE A 129 -22.23 2.15 1.97
CA ILE A 129 -21.18 2.13 3.00
C ILE A 129 -20.02 1.23 2.54
N LEU A 130 -18.78 1.56 2.95
CA LEU A 130 -17.59 0.81 2.54
C LEU A 130 -17.68 -0.67 2.90
N LEU A 131 -18.28 -1.01 4.05
CA LEU A 131 -18.47 -2.39 4.51
C LEU A 131 -19.16 -3.30 3.48
N ARG A 132 -20.03 -2.74 2.61
CA ARG A 132 -20.72 -3.54 1.58
C ARG A 132 -19.77 -4.04 0.50
N ARG A 133 -18.73 -3.27 0.22
CA ARG A 133 -17.79 -3.54 -0.87
C ARG A 133 -16.55 -4.30 -0.40
N VAL A 134 -15.94 -3.89 0.71
CA VAL A 134 -14.58 -4.35 1.08
C VAL A 134 -14.51 -5.86 1.19
N PHE A 135 -13.33 -6.45 1.00
CA PHE A 135 -13.17 -7.89 1.08
C PHE A 135 -13.41 -8.43 2.51
N LEU A 136 -13.54 -9.75 2.62
CA LEU A 136 -13.92 -10.42 3.88
C LEU A 136 -12.93 -10.15 5.01
N ALA A 137 -11.65 -9.95 4.69
CA ALA A 137 -10.62 -9.62 5.65
C ALA A 137 -10.88 -8.27 6.32
N GLU A 138 -11.35 -7.26 5.58
CA GLU A 138 -11.69 -5.94 6.11
C GLU A 138 -13.03 -5.99 6.85
N LYS A 139 -14.00 -6.82 6.41
CA LYS A 139 -15.24 -7.05 7.18
C LYS A 139 -14.97 -7.65 8.56
N TRP A 140 -13.84 -8.35 8.73
CA TRP A 140 -13.39 -8.87 10.02
C TRP A 140 -13.20 -7.76 11.06
N LEU A 141 -12.73 -6.57 10.66
CA LEU A 141 -12.61 -5.41 11.56
C LEU A 141 -13.93 -5.12 12.25
N VAL A 142 -15.02 -5.03 11.47
CA VAL A 142 -16.37 -4.79 11.99
C VAL A 142 -16.85 -5.96 12.85
N ALA A 143 -16.64 -7.21 12.38
CA ALA A 143 -17.05 -8.39 13.13
C ALA A 143 -16.37 -8.47 14.52
N ARG A 144 -15.07 -8.15 14.61
CA ARG A 144 -14.28 -8.29 15.85
C ARG A 144 -14.41 -7.09 16.77
N LEU A 145 -14.30 -5.87 16.24
CA LEU A 145 -14.25 -4.66 17.04
C LEU A 145 -15.65 -4.19 17.41
N HIS A 146 -16.56 -4.09 16.43
CA HIS A 146 -17.90 -3.57 16.68
C HIS A 146 -18.83 -4.59 17.32
N TYR A 147 -18.89 -5.81 16.78
CA TYR A 147 -19.79 -6.85 17.29
C TYR A 147 -19.14 -7.77 18.32
N GLY A 148 -17.86 -8.07 18.16
CA GLY A 148 -17.12 -8.94 19.06
C GLY A 148 -16.57 -8.24 20.30
N HIS A 149 -16.49 -6.91 20.30
CA HIS A 149 -15.87 -6.09 21.36
C HIS A 149 -14.50 -6.61 21.82
N VAL A 150 -13.72 -7.15 20.88
CA VAL A 150 -12.37 -7.66 21.14
C VAL A 150 -11.44 -6.49 21.39
N ASP A 151 -10.40 -6.68 22.23
CA ASP A 151 -9.34 -5.69 22.38
C ASP A 151 -8.75 -5.34 21.00
N PRO A 152 -8.69 -4.03 20.63
CA PRO A 152 -8.20 -3.64 19.33
C PRO A 152 -6.81 -4.15 18.98
N ARG A 153 -5.90 -4.31 19.94
CA ARG A 153 -4.52 -4.77 19.68
C ARG A 153 -4.45 -6.24 19.25
N GLU A 154 -5.49 -7.01 19.55
CA GLU A 154 -5.58 -8.45 19.26
C GLU A 154 -6.67 -8.80 18.24
N ALA A 155 -7.44 -7.82 17.76
CA ALA A 155 -8.61 -8.06 16.93
C ALA A 155 -8.28 -8.75 15.59
N GLY A 156 -7.09 -8.50 15.04
CA GLY A 156 -6.59 -9.14 13.82
C GLY A 156 -6.26 -10.64 13.96
N VAL A 157 -6.15 -11.16 15.20
CA VAL A 157 -5.94 -12.60 15.43
C VAL A 157 -7.17 -13.40 15.01
N GLY A 158 -6.93 -14.44 14.21
CA GLY A 158 -7.98 -15.31 13.66
C GLY A 158 -8.52 -14.85 12.31
N ASN A 159 -8.08 -13.70 11.80
CA ASN A 159 -8.45 -13.25 10.46
C ASN A 159 -7.79 -14.10 9.36
N ILE A 160 -8.30 -13.95 8.15
CA ILE A 160 -7.70 -14.39 6.90
C ILE A 160 -6.39 -13.62 6.69
N VAL A 161 -5.25 -14.30 6.73
CA VAL A 161 -3.95 -13.64 6.56
C VAL A 161 -3.72 -13.32 5.08
N ASN A 162 -3.81 -12.06 4.70
CA ASN A 162 -3.65 -11.55 3.33
C ASN A 162 -3.00 -10.16 3.33
N CYS A 163 -2.94 -9.54 2.15
CA CYS A 163 -2.43 -8.19 1.90
C CYS A 163 -3.35 -7.06 2.44
N GLY A 164 -4.54 -7.37 2.97
CA GLY A 164 -5.60 -6.38 3.20
C GLY A 164 -5.21 -5.21 4.11
N ALA A 165 -4.32 -5.42 5.09
CA ALA A 165 -3.77 -4.30 5.88
C ALA A 165 -2.65 -3.54 5.15
N ALA A 166 -1.84 -4.24 4.35
CA ALA A 166 -0.74 -3.65 3.61
C ALA A 166 -1.26 -2.73 2.48
N MET A 167 -2.29 -3.14 1.75
CA MET A 167 -2.79 -2.39 0.58
C MET A 167 -3.18 -0.93 0.87
N TYR A 168 -3.56 -0.61 2.12
CA TYR A 168 -3.99 0.75 2.49
C TYR A 168 -3.05 1.50 3.46
N VAL A 169 -1.89 0.94 3.82
CA VAL A 169 -1.04 1.49 4.89
C VAL A 169 -0.07 2.58 4.43
N ALA A 170 -0.04 2.91 3.14
CA ALA A 170 0.81 3.97 2.60
C ALA A 170 0.70 5.32 3.37
N PRO A 171 -0.50 5.77 3.83
CA PRO A 171 -0.62 6.96 4.66
C PRO A 171 0.21 6.94 5.93
N VAL A 172 0.39 5.78 6.58
CA VAL A 172 1.24 5.64 7.77
C VAL A 172 2.71 5.93 7.43
N GLY A 173 3.19 5.40 6.30
CA GLY A 173 4.54 5.68 5.81
C GLY A 173 4.75 7.16 5.47
N LEU A 174 3.74 7.80 4.88
CA LEU A 174 3.78 9.21 4.49
C LEU A 174 3.76 10.17 5.70
N VAL A 175 3.00 9.85 6.75
CA VAL A 175 3.01 10.62 8.01
C VAL A 175 4.37 10.50 8.71
N ASN A 176 5.04 9.35 8.56
CA ASN A 176 6.38 9.09 9.08
C ASN A 176 7.48 9.29 8.02
N ALA A 177 7.28 10.20 7.05
CA ALA A 177 8.21 10.42 5.95
C ALA A 177 9.67 10.57 6.45
N ALA A 178 10.60 9.85 5.80
CA ALA A 178 12.01 9.75 6.16
C ALA A 178 12.33 9.10 7.53
N HIS A 179 11.35 8.42 8.18
CA HIS A 179 11.57 7.69 9.44
C HIS A 179 11.02 6.24 9.39
N PRO A 180 11.65 5.32 8.63
CA PRO A 180 11.13 3.96 8.37
C PRO A 180 10.82 3.13 9.63
N ALA A 181 11.63 3.26 10.68
CA ALA A 181 11.42 2.51 11.91
C ALA A 181 10.16 2.94 12.69
N ALA A 182 9.77 4.22 12.59
CA ALA A 182 8.56 4.72 13.24
C ALA A 182 7.33 4.32 12.43
N ALA A 183 7.41 4.46 11.10
CA ALA A 183 6.39 3.97 10.17
C ALA A 183 6.07 2.49 10.39
N TYR A 184 7.11 1.66 10.52
CA TYR A 184 6.97 0.23 10.82
C TYR A 184 6.26 -0.02 12.14
N ALA A 185 6.66 0.68 13.21
CA ALA A 185 6.08 0.50 14.54
C ALA A 185 4.60 0.93 14.59
N GLU A 186 4.27 2.09 14.02
CA GLU A 186 2.90 2.58 13.95
C GLU A 186 2.01 1.67 13.10
N ALA A 187 2.49 1.26 11.92
CA ALA A 187 1.74 0.36 11.05
C ALA A 187 1.51 -1.00 11.70
N LEU A 188 2.47 -1.53 12.46
CA LEU A 188 2.25 -2.74 13.25
C LEU A 188 1.14 -2.55 14.29
N ASP A 189 1.10 -1.43 15.03
CA ASP A 189 0.05 -1.18 16.02
C ASP A 189 -1.33 -1.08 15.32
N VAL A 190 -1.45 -0.18 14.34
CA VAL A 190 -2.67 0.02 13.54
C VAL A 190 -3.16 -1.29 12.91
N ALA A 191 -2.28 -2.04 12.25
CA ALA A 191 -2.63 -3.29 11.60
C ALA A 191 -2.95 -4.42 12.59
N GLY A 192 -2.60 -4.30 13.88
CA GLY A 192 -2.99 -5.26 14.93
C GLY A 192 -4.51 -5.42 15.08
N ALA A 193 -5.26 -4.37 14.73
CA ALA A 193 -6.72 -4.39 14.69
C ALA A 193 -7.28 -5.23 13.52
N HIS A 194 -6.55 -5.33 12.42
CA HIS A 194 -7.03 -5.93 11.17
C HIS A 194 -6.40 -7.31 10.90
N GLN A 195 -5.09 -7.41 11.02
CA GLN A 195 -4.30 -8.53 10.53
C GLN A 195 -3.42 -9.14 11.62
N SER A 196 -2.91 -10.33 11.33
CA SER A 196 -1.93 -11.02 12.16
C SER A 196 -0.86 -11.69 11.30
N SER A 197 0.19 -12.23 11.92
CA SER A 197 1.25 -12.97 11.21
C SER A 197 1.86 -12.15 10.06
N TYR A 198 2.18 -12.80 8.93
CA TYR A 198 2.85 -12.16 7.80
C TYR A 198 2.01 -11.10 7.08
N GLY A 199 0.68 -11.07 7.27
CA GLY A 199 -0.18 -9.98 6.78
C GLY A 199 0.02 -8.69 7.57
N ARG A 200 0.16 -8.79 8.90
CA ARG A 200 0.51 -7.65 9.77
C ARG A 200 1.96 -7.20 9.55
N GLU A 201 2.87 -8.16 9.43
CA GLU A 201 4.27 -7.90 9.11
C GLU A 201 4.41 -7.11 7.81
N ALA A 202 3.73 -7.54 6.74
CA ALA A 202 3.78 -6.86 5.46
C ALA A 202 3.26 -5.42 5.50
N ALA A 203 2.22 -5.14 6.31
CA ALA A 203 1.76 -3.76 6.52
C ALA A 203 2.83 -2.89 7.18
N GLY A 204 3.51 -3.41 8.21
CA GLY A 204 4.66 -2.75 8.83
C GLY A 204 5.76 -2.44 7.82
N VAL A 205 6.16 -3.45 7.03
CA VAL A 205 7.25 -3.31 6.05
C VAL A 205 6.89 -2.37 4.91
N LEU A 206 5.65 -2.38 4.40
CA LEU A 206 5.25 -1.43 3.36
C LEU A 206 5.24 0.02 3.87
N ALA A 207 4.74 0.28 5.08
CA ALA A 207 4.80 1.61 5.68
C ALA A 207 6.25 2.10 5.79
N ALA A 208 7.17 1.21 6.20
CA ALA A 208 8.60 1.51 6.22
C ALA A 208 9.17 1.79 4.83
N ALA A 209 8.74 1.04 3.81
CA ALA A 209 9.16 1.24 2.42
C ALA A 209 8.76 2.64 1.91
N VAL A 210 7.50 3.04 2.13
CA VAL A 210 6.97 4.34 1.73
C VAL A 210 7.67 5.48 2.50
N ALA A 211 7.91 5.32 3.80
CA ALA A 211 8.68 6.28 4.59
C ALA A 211 10.14 6.41 4.11
N ALA A 212 10.79 5.29 3.76
CA ALA A 212 12.15 5.27 3.22
C ALA A 212 12.22 5.93 1.84
N ALA A 213 11.21 5.70 0.99
CA ALA A 213 11.11 6.33 -0.33
C ALA A 213 11.00 7.86 -0.25
N CYS A 214 10.46 8.39 0.85
CA CYS A 214 10.38 9.83 1.09
C CYS A 214 11.72 10.46 1.55
N ALA A 215 12.74 9.67 1.85
CA ALA A 215 14.03 10.21 2.28
C ALA A 215 14.72 10.98 1.14
N PRO A 216 15.42 12.09 1.43
CA PRO A 216 16.21 12.79 0.42
C PRO A 216 17.24 11.85 -0.24
N GLY A 217 17.24 11.79 -1.57
CA GLY A 217 18.15 10.92 -2.33
C GLY A 217 17.81 9.42 -2.26
N ALA A 218 16.62 9.04 -1.80
CA ALA A 218 16.18 7.66 -1.79
C ALA A 218 16.22 7.03 -3.19
N THR A 219 16.66 5.78 -3.22
CA THR A 219 16.68 4.89 -4.40
C THR A 219 15.88 3.61 -4.12
N PRO A 220 15.48 2.84 -5.15
CA PRO A 220 14.93 1.49 -4.95
C PRO A 220 15.74 0.62 -4.00
N ASP A 221 17.08 0.60 -4.16
CA ASP A 221 17.98 -0.18 -3.29
C ASP A 221 17.94 0.30 -1.84
N SER A 222 17.89 1.61 -1.60
CA SER A 222 17.79 2.15 -0.23
C SER A 222 16.45 1.79 0.43
N VAL A 223 15.37 1.73 -0.36
CA VAL A 223 14.04 1.31 0.12
C VAL A 223 14.06 -0.17 0.48
N VAL A 224 14.60 -1.03 -0.38
CA VAL A 224 14.74 -2.47 -0.11
C VAL A 224 15.63 -2.71 1.12
N ALA A 225 16.74 -1.98 1.26
CA ALA A 225 17.61 -2.08 2.43
C ALA A 225 16.87 -1.72 3.73
N ALA A 226 16.05 -0.66 3.72
CA ALA A 226 15.21 -0.30 4.86
C ALA A 226 14.21 -1.41 5.19
N CYS A 227 13.52 -1.97 4.18
CA CYS A 227 12.62 -3.10 4.35
C CYS A 227 13.32 -4.31 4.98
N LEU A 228 14.48 -4.72 4.46
CA LEU A 228 15.24 -5.88 4.95
C LEU A 228 15.78 -5.71 6.39
N SER A 229 16.03 -4.46 6.81
CA SER A 229 16.48 -4.17 8.19
C SER A 229 15.36 -4.35 9.23
N LEU A 230 14.11 -4.16 8.83
CA LEU A 230 12.94 -4.17 9.71
C LEU A 230 12.18 -5.49 9.62
N ALA A 231 11.96 -5.99 8.40
CA ALA A 231 11.22 -7.21 8.12
C ALA A 231 11.76 -8.42 8.90
N LYS A 232 10.86 -9.30 9.32
CA LYS A 232 11.14 -10.52 10.05
C LYS A 232 10.75 -11.76 9.25
N ASP A 233 11.39 -12.87 9.61
CA ASP A 233 10.97 -14.22 9.25
C ASP A 233 10.73 -14.43 7.73
N GLY A 234 9.66 -15.14 7.36
CA GLY A 234 9.30 -15.46 5.97
C GLY A 234 9.09 -14.23 5.08
N THR A 235 8.56 -13.13 5.62
CA THR A 235 8.43 -11.86 4.89
C THR A 235 9.79 -11.31 4.51
N ARG A 236 10.76 -11.28 5.44
CA ARG A 236 12.13 -10.87 5.13
C ARG A 236 12.77 -11.75 4.06
N ALA A 237 12.65 -13.08 4.22
CA ALA A 237 13.25 -14.05 3.30
C ALA A 237 12.66 -13.94 1.88
N ALA A 238 11.35 -13.72 1.77
CA ALA A 238 10.68 -13.50 0.49
C ALA A 238 11.16 -12.23 -0.20
N ILE A 239 11.25 -11.10 0.54
CA ILE A 239 11.73 -9.82 0.00
C ILE A 239 13.17 -9.97 -0.51
N GLU A 240 14.05 -10.57 0.29
CA GLU A 240 15.46 -10.79 -0.06
C GLU A 240 15.56 -11.60 -1.37
N ARG A 241 14.88 -12.75 -1.43
CA ARG A 241 14.96 -13.63 -2.59
C ARG A 241 14.38 -13.00 -3.86
N VAL A 242 13.25 -12.30 -3.75
CA VAL A 242 12.59 -11.65 -4.89
C VAL A 242 13.41 -10.45 -5.38
N CYS A 243 13.94 -9.62 -4.49
CA CYS A 243 14.76 -8.46 -4.89
C CYS A 243 16.12 -8.88 -5.47
N GLU A 244 16.73 -9.95 -4.95
CA GLU A 244 17.93 -10.55 -5.56
C GLU A 244 17.67 -11.01 -7.00
N GLU A 245 16.54 -11.67 -7.24
CA GLU A 245 16.16 -12.07 -8.59
C GLU A 245 15.87 -10.85 -9.47
N ALA A 246 15.08 -9.89 -8.97
CA ALA A 246 14.73 -8.65 -9.66
C ALA A 246 15.95 -7.87 -10.15
N SER A 247 17.03 -7.82 -9.36
CA SER A 247 18.28 -7.12 -9.71
C SER A 247 18.96 -7.62 -10.99
N ARG A 248 18.56 -8.78 -11.52
CA ARG A 248 19.07 -9.37 -12.77
C ARG A 248 18.30 -8.94 -14.00
N HIS A 249 17.22 -8.19 -13.82
CA HIS A 249 16.30 -7.79 -14.88
C HIS A 249 16.21 -6.26 -14.94
N THR A 250 16.07 -5.75 -16.16
CA THR A 250 15.82 -4.31 -16.44
C THR A 250 14.49 -4.10 -17.14
N ASP A 251 13.76 -5.18 -17.42
CA ASP A 251 12.46 -5.18 -18.07
C ASP A 251 11.52 -6.17 -17.39
N PHE A 252 10.26 -5.77 -17.21
CA PHE A 252 9.30 -6.54 -16.42
C PHE A 252 8.90 -7.83 -17.14
N GLU A 253 8.85 -7.85 -18.48
CA GLU A 253 8.44 -9.04 -19.22
C GLU A 253 9.40 -10.20 -18.98
N SER A 254 10.70 -9.91 -18.94
CA SER A 254 11.72 -10.89 -18.60
C SER A 254 11.68 -11.36 -17.15
N ALA A 255 11.07 -10.57 -16.25
CA ALA A 255 11.03 -10.81 -14.81
C ALA A 255 9.76 -11.53 -14.33
N LEU A 256 8.66 -11.53 -15.11
CA LEU A 256 7.35 -12.07 -14.66
C LEU A 256 7.45 -13.50 -14.09
N ARG A 257 8.02 -14.43 -14.86
CA ARG A 257 8.20 -15.81 -14.41
C ARG A 257 9.27 -15.94 -13.31
N PRO A 258 10.49 -15.37 -13.45
CA PRO A 258 11.51 -15.45 -12.41
C PRO A 258 11.06 -14.93 -11.04
N LEU A 259 10.34 -13.80 -10.98
CA LEU A 259 9.81 -13.28 -9.71
C LEU A 259 8.75 -14.21 -9.11
N ARG A 260 7.90 -14.81 -9.95
CA ARG A 260 6.92 -15.80 -9.49
C ARG A 260 7.61 -17.02 -8.90
N GLU A 261 8.65 -17.53 -9.55
CA GLU A 261 9.45 -18.66 -9.05
C GLU A 261 10.18 -18.32 -7.75
N ALA A 262 10.66 -17.08 -7.62
CA ALA A 262 11.34 -16.59 -6.42
C ALA A 262 10.42 -16.48 -5.19
N VAL A 263 9.17 -16.03 -5.37
CA VAL A 263 8.21 -15.85 -4.27
C VAL A 263 7.45 -17.14 -3.93
N ALA A 264 7.33 -18.07 -4.87
CA ALA A 264 6.54 -19.31 -4.71
C ALA A 264 6.83 -20.13 -3.44
N PRO A 265 8.07 -20.27 -2.93
CA PRO A 265 8.33 -20.99 -1.68
C PRO A 265 7.73 -20.34 -0.42
N TYR A 266 7.39 -19.05 -0.49
CA TYR A 266 6.86 -18.26 0.62
C TYR A 266 5.37 -17.97 0.46
N ASP A 267 4.79 -18.23 -0.72
CA ASP A 267 3.37 -18.01 -1.03
C ASP A 267 2.53 -19.21 -0.58
N THR A 268 1.46 -18.94 0.18
CA THR A 268 0.53 -19.98 0.66
C THR A 268 -0.69 -20.18 -0.25
N VAL A 269 -1.01 -19.22 -1.13
CA VAL A 269 -2.16 -19.29 -2.04
C VAL A 269 -1.98 -20.44 -3.02
N GLY A 270 -0.77 -20.62 -3.55
CA GLY A 270 -0.41 -21.70 -4.45
C GLY A 270 -0.50 -21.30 -5.93
N PRO A 271 -0.33 -22.26 -6.85
CA PRO A 271 -0.18 -21.99 -8.28
C PRO A 271 -1.47 -21.45 -8.92
N ASP A 272 -2.64 -21.96 -8.53
CA ASP A 272 -3.94 -21.44 -8.96
C ASP A 272 -4.48 -20.44 -7.94
N TYR A 273 -4.38 -19.15 -8.26
CA TYR A 273 -4.84 -18.06 -7.40
C TYR A 273 -6.34 -18.18 -7.05
N ARG A 274 -7.16 -18.71 -7.97
CA ARG A 274 -8.62 -18.81 -7.78
C ARG A 274 -9.07 -20.12 -7.13
N SER A 275 -8.16 -21.05 -6.96
CA SER A 275 -8.36 -22.26 -6.15
C SER A 275 -7.27 -22.38 -5.10
N PRO A 276 -7.30 -21.52 -4.06
CA PRO A 276 -6.23 -21.47 -3.06
C PRO A 276 -5.99 -22.82 -2.37
N SER A 277 -4.74 -23.10 -2.02
CA SER A 277 -4.37 -24.31 -1.29
C SER A 277 -5.04 -24.38 0.09
N LEU A 278 -5.14 -25.57 0.69
CA LEU A 278 -5.64 -25.71 2.08
C LEU A 278 -4.78 -24.94 3.10
N GLY A 279 -3.51 -24.69 2.80
CA GLY A 279 -2.59 -23.92 3.62
C GLY A 279 -2.69 -22.40 3.41
N ALA A 280 -3.46 -21.95 2.42
CA ALA A 280 -3.58 -20.55 2.05
C ALA A 280 -4.09 -19.70 3.22
N ARG A 281 -3.50 -18.50 3.35
CA ARG A 281 -3.99 -17.43 4.25
C ARG A 281 -4.03 -17.82 5.73
N ARG A 282 -3.25 -18.83 6.11
CA ARG A 282 -3.05 -19.26 7.51
C ARG A 282 -1.83 -18.56 8.11
N PRO A 283 -1.83 -18.26 9.43
CA PRO A 283 -0.66 -17.74 10.12
C PRO A 283 0.57 -18.63 9.95
N SER A 284 1.72 -18.00 9.69
CA SER A 284 3.00 -18.68 9.56
C SER A 284 4.17 -17.73 9.82
N ARG A 285 5.29 -18.28 10.29
CA ARG A 285 6.58 -17.56 10.31
C ARG A 285 7.44 -17.90 9.10
N LEU A 286 7.06 -18.88 8.28
CA LEU A 286 7.88 -19.30 7.12
C LEU A 286 7.44 -18.64 5.82
N HIS A 287 6.27 -18.02 5.81
CA HIS A 287 5.61 -17.52 4.60
C HIS A 287 5.48 -15.99 4.63
N SER A 288 5.09 -15.45 3.48
CA SER A 288 4.80 -14.04 3.26
C SER A 288 3.46 -13.90 2.53
N ILE A 289 2.91 -12.69 2.50
CA ILE A 289 2.02 -12.31 1.40
C ILE A 289 2.86 -12.28 0.11
N GLU A 290 2.24 -12.54 -1.04
CA GLU A 290 2.94 -12.51 -2.33
C GLU A 290 3.19 -11.07 -2.79
N GLU A 291 2.29 -10.18 -2.42
CA GLU A 291 2.12 -8.89 -3.08
C GLU A 291 3.28 -7.94 -2.77
N LEU A 292 3.68 -7.84 -1.51
CA LEU A 292 4.74 -6.93 -1.07
C LEU A 292 6.12 -7.30 -1.67
N PRO A 293 6.63 -8.55 -1.58
CA PRO A 293 7.89 -8.92 -2.23
C PRO A 293 7.88 -8.66 -3.73
N VAL A 294 6.80 -9.01 -4.44
CA VAL A 294 6.69 -8.81 -5.89
C VAL A 294 6.62 -7.33 -6.24
N ALA A 295 5.88 -6.52 -5.49
CA ALA A 295 5.83 -5.07 -5.67
C ALA A 295 7.22 -4.45 -5.54
N LEU A 296 7.96 -4.77 -4.47
CA LEU A 296 9.35 -4.31 -4.30
C LEU A 296 10.27 -4.81 -5.43
N GLY A 297 10.09 -6.07 -5.86
CA GLY A 297 10.78 -6.61 -7.04
C GLY A 297 10.52 -5.77 -8.30
N MET A 298 9.26 -5.40 -8.57
CA MET A 298 8.91 -4.55 -9.72
C MET A 298 9.49 -3.14 -9.61
N VAL A 299 9.57 -2.57 -8.41
CA VAL A 299 10.25 -1.28 -8.18
C VAL A 299 11.74 -1.38 -8.50
N VAL A 300 12.39 -2.50 -8.14
CA VAL A 300 13.81 -2.77 -8.46
C VAL A 300 14.01 -2.94 -9.97
N VAL A 301 13.20 -3.80 -10.63
CA VAL A 301 13.29 -4.02 -12.09
C VAL A 301 13.12 -2.71 -12.86
N ALA A 302 12.20 -1.85 -12.42
CA ALA A 302 11.91 -0.56 -13.03
C ALA A 302 12.94 0.53 -12.72
N GLY A 303 13.92 0.29 -11.83
CA GLY A 303 14.82 1.34 -11.35
C GLY A 303 14.08 2.51 -10.68
N GLY A 304 12.90 2.26 -10.10
CA GLY A 304 12.04 3.28 -9.49
C GLY A 304 11.12 4.02 -10.45
N ASP A 305 11.10 3.69 -11.74
CA ASP A 305 10.13 4.27 -12.68
C ASP A 305 8.71 3.80 -12.39
N PHE A 306 7.80 4.75 -12.18
CA PHE A 306 6.40 4.49 -11.85
C PHE A 306 5.70 3.66 -12.92
N ARG A 307 5.79 4.09 -14.19
CA ARG A 307 5.05 3.49 -15.30
C ARG A 307 5.48 2.05 -15.48
N HIS A 308 6.79 1.80 -15.46
CA HIS A 308 7.38 0.48 -15.63
C HIS A 308 7.02 -0.44 -14.46
N ALA A 309 7.16 0.04 -13.20
CA ALA A 309 6.86 -0.77 -12.02
C ALA A 309 5.37 -1.16 -11.96
N VAL A 310 4.47 -0.21 -12.19
CA VAL A 310 3.02 -0.44 -12.17
C VAL A 310 2.59 -1.36 -13.29
N LEU A 311 3.05 -1.15 -14.53
CA LEU A 311 2.71 -2.06 -15.63
C LEU A 311 3.30 -3.47 -15.43
N GLY A 312 4.47 -3.58 -14.81
CA GLY A 312 5.04 -4.86 -14.41
C GLY A 312 4.16 -5.59 -13.40
N ALA A 313 3.69 -4.89 -12.37
CA ALA A 313 2.76 -5.41 -11.38
C ALA A 313 1.42 -5.85 -11.99
N VAL A 314 0.84 -5.03 -12.86
CA VAL A 314 -0.42 -5.33 -13.56
C VAL A 314 -0.29 -6.58 -14.43
N ASN A 315 0.80 -6.69 -15.21
CA ASN A 315 1.03 -7.82 -16.10
C ASN A 315 1.57 -9.08 -15.40
N TYR A 316 2.00 -8.98 -14.13
CA TYR A 316 2.26 -10.15 -13.28
C TYR A 316 0.98 -10.92 -12.97
N GLY A 317 -0.16 -10.24 -12.92
CA GLY A 317 -1.46 -10.83 -12.62
C GLY A 317 -1.59 -11.26 -11.16
N ARG A 318 -2.44 -12.27 -10.89
CA ARG A 318 -2.79 -12.70 -9.53
C ARG A 318 -3.40 -11.53 -8.75
N ASP A 319 -2.91 -11.16 -7.57
CA ASP A 319 -3.44 -10.03 -6.79
C ASP A 319 -2.88 -8.68 -7.27
N CYS A 320 -2.95 -8.44 -8.59
CA CYS A 320 -2.17 -7.39 -9.25
C CYS A 320 -2.64 -5.96 -8.98
N ASP A 321 -3.89 -5.73 -8.59
CA ASP A 321 -4.34 -4.45 -8.07
C ASP A 321 -3.55 -4.08 -6.82
N SER A 322 -3.49 -4.96 -5.82
CA SER A 322 -2.68 -4.75 -4.62
C SER A 322 -1.18 -4.67 -4.88
N ILE A 323 -0.61 -5.50 -5.77
CA ILE A 323 0.81 -5.38 -6.15
C ILE A 323 1.08 -4.01 -6.77
N ALA A 324 0.21 -3.56 -7.68
CA ALA A 324 0.36 -2.29 -8.37
C ALA A 324 0.13 -1.08 -7.45
N THR A 325 -0.81 -1.18 -6.50
CA THR A 325 -1.03 -0.20 -5.41
C THR A 325 0.27 -0.01 -4.62
N MET A 326 0.89 -1.10 -4.16
CA MET A 326 2.11 -1.04 -3.36
C MET A 326 3.30 -0.49 -4.16
N ALA A 327 3.49 -0.95 -5.41
CA ALA A 327 4.55 -0.46 -6.29
C ALA A 327 4.35 1.02 -6.64
N GLY A 328 3.11 1.43 -6.91
CA GLY A 328 2.72 2.81 -7.21
C GLY A 328 2.93 3.75 -6.03
N ALA A 329 2.60 3.31 -4.81
CA ALA A 329 2.85 4.08 -3.59
C ALA A 329 4.35 4.34 -3.38
N VAL A 330 5.20 3.30 -3.54
CA VAL A 330 6.65 3.41 -3.34
C VAL A 330 7.30 4.27 -4.42
N THR A 331 6.99 4.03 -5.71
CA THR A 331 7.57 4.81 -6.82
C THR A 331 7.09 6.27 -6.83
N GLY A 332 5.83 6.50 -6.47
CA GLY A 332 5.30 7.85 -6.26
C GLY A 332 6.00 8.58 -5.11
N ALA A 333 6.23 7.90 -3.98
CA ALA A 333 6.99 8.45 -2.85
C ALA A 333 8.46 8.72 -3.18
N LEU A 334 9.07 7.91 -4.06
CA LEU A 334 10.42 8.15 -4.62
C LEU A 334 10.48 9.42 -5.49
N GLY A 335 9.32 9.93 -5.93
CA GLY A 335 9.20 11.12 -6.77
C GLY A 335 9.11 10.81 -8.26
N SER A 336 8.85 9.55 -8.64
CA SER A 336 8.59 9.22 -10.05
C SER A 336 7.21 9.75 -10.46
N PRO A 337 7.09 10.44 -11.61
CA PRO A 337 5.84 11.08 -12.00
C PRO A 337 4.77 10.05 -12.37
N VAL A 338 3.58 10.21 -11.80
CA VAL A 338 2.38 9.46 -12.20
C VAL A 338 1.87 10.02 -13.54
N PRO A 339 1.60 9.19 -14.56
CA PRO A 339 1.04 9.65 -15.84
C PRO A 339 -0.28 10.39 -15.64
N GLU A 340 -0.33 11.66 -16.05
CA GLU A 340 -1.48 12.55 -15.84
C GLU A 340 -2.75 12.04 -16.54
N ASP A 341 -2.59 11.44 -17.72
CA ASP A 341 -3.69 10.83 -18.48
C ASP A 341 -4.33 9.67 -17.71
N TRP A 342 -3.53 8.84 -17.05
CA TRP A 342 -4.03 7.77 -16.20
C TRP A 342 -4.71 8.32 -14.95
N ALA A 343 -4.06 9.21 -14.21
CA ALA A 343 -4.61 9.79 -12.99
C ALA A 343 -5.95 10.48 -13.24
N LYS A 344 -6.04 11.27 -14.33
CA LYS A 344 -7.29 11.94 -14.74
C LYS A 344 -8.37 10.95 -15.12
N THR A 345 -8.05 9.95 -15.94
CA THR A 345 -9.02 8.91 -16.35
C THR A 345 -9.58 8.17 -15.13
N VAL A 346 -8.71 7.79 -14.19
CA VAL A 346 -9.11 7.07 -12.97
C VAL A 346 -9.98 7.95 -12.07
N ALA A 347 -9.60 9.22 -11.86
CA ALA A 347 -10.39 10.16 -11.07
C ALA A 347 -11.80 10.39 -11.66
N GLU A 348 -11.87 10.61 -12.97
CA GLU A 348 -13.13 10.86 -13.70
C GLU A 348 -14.04 9.62 -13.71
N ALA A 349 -13.49 8.45 -14.06
CA ALA A 349 -14.23 7.20 -14.09
C ALA A 349 -14.72 6.81 -12.70
N SER A 350 -13.85 6.88 -11.70
CA SER A 350 -14.21 6.58 -10.31
C SER A 350 -15.13 7.62 -9.68
N ARG A 351 -15.21 8.83 -10.23
CA ARG A 351 -15.89 9.99 -9.63
C ARG A 351 -15.36 10.29 -8.22
N LEU A 352 -14.04 10.22 -8.07
CA LEU A 352 -13.34 10.49 -6.82
C LEU A 352 -12.30 11.60 -7.03
N ASP A 353 -12.12 12.44 -6.01
CA ASP A 353 -10.97 13.33 -5.94
C ASP A 353 -9.76 12.53 -5.44
N LEU A 354 -8.72 12.43 -6.27
CA LEU A 354 -7.48 11.73 -5.93
C LEU A 354 -6.43 12.65 -5.29
N TRP A 355 -6.60 13.98 -5.37
CA TRP A 355 -5.61 14.97 -4.91
C TRP A 355 -5.95 15.51 -3.52
N GLU A 356 -7.23 15.72 -3.20
CA GLU A 356 -7.65 16.22 -1.89
C GLU A 356 -7.10 15.38 -0.72
N PRO A 357 -7.13 14.03 -0.75
CA PRO A 357 -6.56 13.21 0.31
C PRO A 357 -5.05 13.47 0.53
N ALA A 358 -4.30 13.73 -0.53
CA ALA A 358 -2.87 14.05 -0.44
C ALA A 358 -2.61 15.43 0.17
N VAL A 359 -3.40 16.43 -0.19
CA VAL A 359 -3.34 17.77 0.42
C VAL A 359 -3.64 17.67 1.92
N THR A 360 -4.71 16.97 2.28
CA THR A 360 -5.10 16.74 3.67
C THR A 360 -4.01 16.02 4.44
N LEU A 361 -3.47 14.91 3.92
CA LEU A 361 -2.44 14.14 4.60
C LEU A 361 -1.12 14.91 4.71
N THR A 362 -0.78 15.77 3.74
CA THR A 362 0.39 16.65 3.83
C THR A 362 0.29 17.60 5.02
N GLY A 363 -0.88 18.20 5.24
CA GLY A 363 -1.14 19.03 6.42
C GLY A 363 -0.98 18.24 7.72
N VAL A 364 -1.56 17.04 7.77
CA VAL A 364 -1.44 16.15 8.94
C VAL A 364 0.01 15.77 9.21
N ALA A 365 0.77 15.35 8.20
CA ALA A 365 2.16 14.93 8.36
C ALA A 365 3.04 16.04 8.96
N ARG A 366 2.83 17.30 8.53
CA ARG A 366 3.53 18.45 9.11
C ARG A 366 3.16 18.68 10.59
N GLU A 367 1.88 18.60 10.92
CA GLU A 367 1.39 18.77 12.30
C GLU A 367 1.90 17.65 13.24
N VAL A 368 1.91 16.41 12.75
CA VAL A 368 2.44 15.24 13.48
C VAL A 368 3.93 15.45 13.76
N PHE A 369 4.71 15.78 12.73
CA PHE A 369 6.15 16.04 12.87
C PHE A 369 6.44 17.14 13.91
N GLU A 370 5.70 18.24 13.90
CA GLU A 370 5.85 19.29 14.93
C GLU A 370 5.54 18.79 16.35
N ARG A 371 4.53 17.92 16.50
CA ARG A 371 4.21 17.29 17.80
C ARG A 371 5.34 16.37 18.25
N ASP A 372 5.92 15.60 17.36
CA ASP A 372 7.02 14.69 17.69
C ASP A 372 8.28 15.42 18.09
N VAL A 373 8.62 16.51 17.40
CA VAL A 373 9.72 17.40 17.81
C VAL A 373 9.48 17.93 19.22
N ARG A 374 8.25 18.37 19.55
CA ARG A 374 7.91 18.83 20.90
C ARG A 374 8.02 17.71 21.95
N ARG A 375 7.48 16.52 21.66
CA ARG A 375 7.54 15.34 22.54
C ARG A 375 8.97 14.91 22.80
N ARG A 376 9.78 14.83 21.75
CA ARG A 376 11.19 14.44 21.82
C ARG A 376 11.99 15.42 22.68
N ARG A 377 11.86 16.72 22.43
CA ARG A 377 12.53 17.75 23.24
C ARG A 377 12.07 17.73 24.70
N ALA A 378 10.80 17.44 24.97
CA ALA A 378 10.30 17.29 26.34
C ALA A 378 10.91 16.08 27.04
N HIS A 379 11.01 14.94 26.35
CA HIS A 379 11.69 13.75 26.84
C HIS A 379 13.18 14.01 27.12
N GLU A 380 13.90 14.65 26.20
CA GLU A 380 15.32 14.97 26.36
C GLU A 380 15.58 15.87 27.57
N ARG A 381 14.75 16.90 27.78
CA ARG A 381 14.83 17.76 28.99
C ARG A 381 14.61 16.96 30.27
N ALA A 382 13.54 16.16 30.33
CA ALA A 382 13.25 15.35 31.51
C ALA A 382 14.36 14.33 31.81
N PHE A 383 14.94 13.70 30.78
CA PHE A 383 16.04 12.77 30.95
C PHE A 383 17.33 13.47 31.43
N ALA A 384 17.66 14.64 30.87
CA ALA A 384 18.82 15.43 31.28
C ALA A 384 18.73 15.90 32.75
N GLU A 385 17.53 16.27 33.20
CA GLU A 385 17.26 16.60 34.61
C GLU A 385 17.52 15.39 35.53
N LEU A 386 17.06 14.19 35.13
CA LEU A 386 17.31 12.94 35.88
C LEU A 386 18.80 12.56 35.89
N ALA A 387 19.53 12.86 34.81
CA ALA A 387 20.95 12.53 34.67
C ALA A 387 21.90 13.52 35.40
N GLY A 388 21.39 14.60 36.00
CA GLY A 388 22.17 15.52 36.84
C GLY A 388 22.86 16.68 36.11
N GLY A 389 22.39 17.07 34.92
CA GLY A 389 22.91 18.21 34.16
C GLY A 389 23.25 17.86 32.70
N ALA A 390 22.89 18.74 31.76
CA ALA A 390 22.73 18.46 30.34
C ALA A 390 23.98 17.89 29.63
N PRO A 391 23.83 16.92 28.70
CA PRO A 391 24.81 16.77 27.64
C PRO A 391 24.84 18.07 26.84
N GLU A 392 26.03 18.64 26.63
CA GLU A 392 26.25 19.77 25.73
C GLU A 392 25.57 19.46 24.39
N CYS A 393 24.48 20.17 24.07
CA CYS A 393 23.93 20.14 22.73
C CYS A 393 24.95 20.85 21.83
N SER A 394 25.65 20.10 20.97
CA SER A 394 26.38 20.71 19.85
C SER A 394 25.35 21.29 18.88
N ASP A 395 25.49 22.59 18.59
CA ASP A 395 24.71 23.36 17.63
C ASP A 395 24.60 22.72 16.23
#